data_AF-A0A534I394-F1
#
_entry.id   AF-A0A534I394-F1
#
_cell.length_a   1.000
_cell.length_b   1.000
_cell.length_c   1.000
_cell.angle_alpha   90.00
_cell.angle_beta   90.00
_cell.angle_gamma   90.00
#
_symmetry.space_group_name_H-M   'P 1'
#
loop_
_entity.id
_entity.type
_entity.pdbx_description
1 polymer ?
#
loop_
_entity_poly.entity_id
_entity_poly.type
_entity_poly.pdbx_seq_one_letter_code
_entity_poly.pdbx_strand_id
1 'polypeptide(L)'
;MSRRVFIKSALTGAAGSVLPEGSTGRPAATALTALSLTEAAQLVRHRKISPVELTQACVDRIERLNPRLNAFITVTAESALASARIAEAEVGRDGWKGPLHGIPIALKDLLDTAGLRTTAGSALFKERIP
;
A
#
# COMPACT_ATOMS: atom_id res chain seq x y z
N MET A 1 -10.46 -2.63 -35.05
CA MET A 1 -9.43 -1.62 -34.74
C MET A 1 -8.63 -2.10 -33.53
N SER A 2 -7.34 -2.35 -33.70
CA SER A 2 -6.48 -3.03 -32.69
C SER A 2 -5.72 -2.01 -31.83
N ARG A 3 -5.58 -2.33 -30.53
CA ARG A 3 -5.01 -1.54 -29.41
C ARG A 3 -3.55 -1.08 -29.59
N ARG A 4 -2.92 -1.29 -30.75
CA ARG A 4 -1.49 -1.04 -31.02
C ARG A 4 -1.16 0.34 -31.62
N VAL A 5 -2.15 1.21 -31.87
CA VAL A 5 -1.92 2.49 -32.55
C VAL A 5 -1.73 3.69 -31.60
N PHE A 6 -2.01 3.55 -30.29
CA PHE A 6 -2.06 4.71 -29.38
C PHE A 6 -0.73 5.11 -28.70
N ILE A 7 0.39 4.40 -28.94
CA ILE A 7 1.65 4.62 -28.17
C ILE A 7 2.78 5.28 -28.98
N LYS A 8 2.51 5.93 -30.12
CA LYS A 8 3.60 6.48 -30.97
C LYS A 8 3.58 7.97 -31.33
N SER A 9 2.98 8.84 -30.52
CA SER A 9 3.15 10.29 -30.70
C SER A 9 3.20 11.07 -29.39
N ALA A 10 4.42 11.34 -28.90
CA ALA A 10 4.86 12.64 -28.36
C ALA A 10 6.16 12.49 -27.53
N LEU A 11 7.30 12.56 -28.22
CA LEU A 11 8.63 12.74 -27.64
C LEU A 11 9.23 13.99 -28.32
N THR A 12 8.91 15.19 -27.84
CA THR A 12 9.71 16.40 -28.08
C THR A 12 9.44 17.43 -26.98
N GLY A 13 10.43 17.73 -26.15
CA GLY A 13 10.36 18.81 -25.17
C GLY A 13 11.37 18.66 -24.04
N ALA A 14 12.64 18.96 -24.33
CA ALA A 14 13.66 19.14 -23.31
C ALA A 14 13.41 20.42 -22.52
N ALA A 15 13.41 20.32 -21.18
CA ALA A 15 13.70 21.44 -20.30
C ALA A 15 14.28 20.87 -19.01
N GLY A 16 15.59 21.06 -18.81
CA GLY A 16 16.26 20.73 -17.57
C GLY A 16 15.70 21.58 -16.43
N SER A 17 15.53 20.95 -15.27
CA SER A 17 15.61 21.67 -14.01
C SER A 17 16.52 20.87 -13.10
N VAL A 18 17.56 21.56 -12.66
CA VAL A 18 18.54 21.13 -11.68
C VAL A 18 17.79 20.81 -10.39
N LEU A 19 17.83 19.56 -9.95
CA LEU A 19 17.40 19.22 -8.60
C LEU A 19 18.55 19.57 -7.65
N PRO A 20 18.32 20.35 -6.58
CA PRO A 20 19.38 20.67 -5.66
C PRO A 20 19.73 19.43 -4.82
N GLU A 21 21.01 19.08 -4.81
CA GLU A 21 21.60 18.27 -3.75
C GLU A 21 21.66 19.09 -2.46
N GLY A 22 21.32 18.45 -1.35
CA GLY A 22 21.76 18.87 -0.01
C GLY A 22 20.67 19.39 0.92
N SER A 23 20.18 18.50 1.79
CA SER A 23 19.81 18.87 3.15
C SER A 23 20.31 17.79 4.08
N THR A 24 21.51 18.00 4.63
CA THR A 24 22.06 17.31 5.79
C THR A 24 21.29 17.73 7.05
N GLY A 25 20.05 17.26 7.15
CA GLY A 25 19.21 17.39 8.32
C GLY A 25 18.42 16.10 8.44
N ARG A 26 18.37 15.50 9.63
CA ARG A 26 17.54 14.32 9.90
C ARG A 26 16.15 14.58 9.31
N PRO A 27 15.68 13.82 8.29
CA PRO A 27 14.45 14.17 7.61
C PRO A 27 13.34 14.26 8.64
N ALA A 28 12.55 15.34 8.59
CA ALA A 28 11.27 15.39 9.27
C ALA A 28 10.56 14.07 8.96
N ALA A 29 10.08 13.37 9.99
CA ALA A 29 9.58 12.00 9.85
C ALA A 29 8.60 11.91 8.67
N THR A 30 9.05 11.38 7.53
CA THR A 30 8.20 11.18 6.36
C THR A 30 7.03 10.32 6.83
N ALA A 31 5.81 10.82 6.67
CA ALA A 31 4.63 10.08 7.08
C ALA A 31 4.67 8.69 6.42
N LEU A 32 4.53 7.61 7.21
CA LEU A 32 4.69 6.23 6.71
C LEU A 32 3.81 5.95 5.48
N THR A 33 2.63 6.59 5.41
CA THR A 33 1.68 6.47 4.28
C THR A 33 2.10 7.22 3.01
N ALA A 34 3.20 7.95 3.02
CA ALA A 34 3.74 8.68 1.86
C ALA A 34 4.96 7.98 1.24
N LEU A 35 5.44 6.90 1.87
CA LEU A 35 6.52 6.08 1.33
C LEU A 35 6.07 5.38 0.05
N SER A 36 6.96 5.30 -0.93
CA SER A 36 6.80 4.34 -2.02
C SER A 36 6.89 2.90 -1.49
N LEU A 37 6.37 1.97 -2.29
CA LEU A 37 6.46 0.53 -1.97
C LEU A 37 7.91 0.10 -1.72
N THR A 38 8.83 0.54 -2.58
CA THR A 38 10.25 0.18 -2.47
C THR A 38 10.86 0.74 -1.19
N GLU A 39 10.57 2.00 -0.83
CA GLU A 39 11.07 2.59 0.42
C GLU A 39 10.53 1.84 1.64
N ALA A 40 9.22 1.59 1.70
CA ALA A 40 8.60 0.83 2.78
C ALA A 40 9.20 -0.57 2.91
N ALA A 41 9.36 -1.30 1.79
CA ALA A 41 9.96 -2.63 1.77
C ALA A 41 11.41 -2.64 2.25
N GLN A 42 12.23 -1.65 1.84
CA GLN A 42 13.60 -1.54 2.33
C GLN A 42 13.65 -1.19 3.82
N LEU A 43 12.78 -0.30 4.30
CA LEU A 43 12.73 0.07 5.71
C LEU A 43 12.29 -1.12 6.58
N VAL A 44 11.28 -1.90 6.15
CA VAL A 44 10.85 -3.13 6.82
C VAL A 44 11.98 -4.17 6.83
N ARG A 45 12.62 -4.41 5.67
CA ARG A 45 13.75 -5.36 5.55
C ARG A 45 14.87 -5.05 6.53
N HIS A 46 15.23 -3.76 6.66
CA HIS A 46 16.30 -3.31 7.55
C HIS A 46 15.81 -2.99 8.96
N ARG A 47 14.55 -3.35 9.29
CA ARG A 47 13.93 -3.17 10.61
C ARG A 47 13.98 -1.72 11.10
N LYS A 48 13.88 -0.77 10.17
CA LYS A 48 13.81 0.67 10.45
C LYS A 48 12.39 1.13 10.75
N ILE A 49 11.41 0.38 10.24
CA ILE A 49 9.99 0.47 10.61
C ILE A 49 9.46 -0.95 10.78
N SER A 50 8.44 -1.11 11.60
CA SER A 50 7.70 -2.36 11.75
C SER A 50 6.57 -2.48 10.71
N PRO A 51 6.26 -3.69 10.21
CA PRO A 51 5.01 -3.96 9.51
C PRO A 51 3.76 -3.51 10.28
N VAL A 52 3.80 -3.60 11.62
CA VAL A 52 2.69 -3.20 12.50
C VAL A 52 2.54 -1.68 12.48
N GLU A 53 3.64 -0.93 12.63
CA GLU A 53 3.64 0.54 12.54
C GLU A 53 3.13 1.03 11.18
N LEU A 54 3.61 0.41 10.10
CA LEU A 54 3.19 0.75 8.74
C LEU A 54 1.69 0.46 8.52
N THR A 55 1.21 -0.70 8.97
CA THR A 55 -0.20 -1.10 8.86
C THR A 55 -1.10 -0.19 9.69
N GLN A 56 -0.71 0.14 10.93
CA GLN A 56 -1.46 1.05 11.78
C GLN A 56 -1.57 2.44 11.15
N ALA A 57 -0.48 2.98 10.61
CA ALA A 57 -0.49 4.28 9.94
C ALA A 57 -1.45 4.31 8.72
N CYS A 58 -1.56 3.20 7.99
CA CYS A 58 -2.55 3.05 6.92
C CYS A 58 -3.99 3.03 7.46
N VAL A 59 -4.27 2.25 8.51
CA VAL A 59 -5.59 2.17 9.15
C VAL A 59 -6.02 3.55 9.67
N ASP A 60 -5.16 4.24 10.42
CA ASP A 60 -5.45 5.59 10.96
C ASP A 60 -5.77 6.60 9.85
N ARG A 61 -5.10 6.47 8.69
CA ARG A 61 -5.37 7.31 7.52
C ARG A 61 -6.71 6.96 6.88
N ILE A 62 -7.08 5.68 6.81
CA ILE A 62 -8.38 5.24 6.31
C ILE A 62 -9.47 5.80 7.23
N GLU A 63 -9.36 5.64 8.54
CA GLU A 63 -10.35 6.16 9.50
C GLU A 63 -10.58 7.67 9.36
N ARG A 64 -9.49 8.43 9.21
CA ARG A 64 -9.57 9.89 9.08
C ARG A 64 -10.16 10.37 7.75
N LEU A 65 -9.88 9.68 6.64
CA LEU A 65 -10.16 10.20 5.30
C LEU A 65 -11.33 9.48 4.59
N ASN A 66 -11.56 8.20 4.88
CA ASN A 66 -12.57 7.41 4.19
C ASN A 66 -14.00 7.94 4.31
N PRO A 67 -14.44 8.55 5.44
CA PRO A 67 -15.78 9.15 5.52
C PRO A 67 -16.05 10.23 4.46
N ARG A 68 -15.00 10.87 3.92
CA ARG A 68 -15.09 11.88 2.86
C ARG A 68 -14.79 11.32 1.48
N LEU A 69 -13.92 10.32 1.39
CA LEU A 69 -13.43 9.78 0.12
C LEU A 69 -14.24 8.58 -0.39
N ASN A 70 -14.86 7.79 0.50
CA ASN A 70 -15.51 6.53 0.15
C ASN A 70 -14.62 5.59 -0.69
N ALA A 71 -13.33 5.52 -0.34
CA ALA A 71 -12.35 4.72 -1.06
C ALA A 71 -12.38 3.22 -0.67
N PHE A 72 -12.79 2.91 0.56
CA PHE A 72 -12.86 1.55 1.11
C PHE A 72 -14.30 1.23 1.53
N ILE A 73 -14.78 0.06 1.12
CA ILE A 73 -16.11 -0.47 1.52
C ILE A 73 -16.01 -1.56 2.60
N THR A 74 -14.87 -2.25 2.68
CA THR A 74 -14.56 -3.27 3.68
C THR A 74 -13.13 -3.00 4.13
N VAL A 75 -12.95 -2.71 5.42
CA VAL A 75 -11.62 -2.49 6.02
C VAL A 75 -11.36 -3.62 7.00
N THR A 76 -10.26 -4.35 6.79
CA THR A 76 -9.89 -5.53 7.57
C THR A 76 -8.83 -5.21 8.62
N ALA A 77 -9.04 -4.14 9.40
CA ALA A 77 -8.02 -3.59 10.30
C ALA A 77 -7.45 -4.62 11.28
N GLU A 78 -8.32 -5.37 11.95
CA GLU A 78 -7.92 -6.38 12.93
C GLU A 78 -7.05 -7.48 12.31
N SER A 79 -7.53 -8.12 11.23
CA SER A 79 -6.78 -9.21 10.59
C SER A 79 -5.52 -8.70 9.89
N ALA A 80 -5.52 -7.50 9.32
CA ALA A 80 -4.34 -6.87 8.77
C ALA A 80 -3.25 -6.64 9.84
N LEU A 81 -3.64 -6.13 11.02
CA LEU A 81 -2.71 -5.95 12.14
C LEU A 81 -2.22 -7.29 12.70
N ALA A 82 -3.06 -8.32 12.75
CA ALA A 82 -2.65 -9.67 13.13
C ALA A 82 -1.60 -10.23 12.16
N SER A 83 -1.83 -10.13 10.85
CA SER A 83 -0.85 -10.52 9.82
C SER A 83 0.45 -9.70 9.90
N ALA A 84 0.35 -8.40 10.22
CA ALA A 84 1.53 -7.55 10.39
C ALA A 84 2.41 -8.00 11.58
N ARG A 85 1.82 -8.41 12.71
CA ARG A 85 2.56 -8.96 13.86
C ARG A 85 3.28 -10.27 13.49
N ILE A 86 2.63 -11.12 12.70
CA ILE A 86 3.26 -12.35 12.19
C ILE A 86 4.46 -11.98 11.31
N ALA A 87 4.29 -11.09 10.34
CA ALA A 87 5.37 -10.66 9.47
C ALA A 87 6.54 -9.98 10.23
N GLU A 88 6.24 -9.19 11.26
CA GLU A 88 7.25 -8.58 12.13
C GLU A 88 8.09 -9.66 12.84
N ALA A 89 7.44 -10.67 13.41
CA ALA A 89 8.12 -11.79 14.07
C ALA A 89 8.98 -12.59 13.07
N GLU A 90 8.46 -12.86 11.88
CA GLU A 90 9.16 -13.59 10.82
C GLU A 90 10.38 -12.82 10.29
N VAL A 91 10.27 -11.51 10.05
CA VAL A 91 11.43 -10.66 9.68
C VAL A 91 12.52 -10.71 10.75
N GLY A 92 12.15 -10.80 12.02
CA GLY A 92 13.09 -10.90 13.13
C GLY A 92 13.73 -12.28 13.28
N ARG A 93 12.98 -13.36 13.05
CA ARG A 93 13.42 -14.75 13.31
C ARG A 93 13.92 -15.50 12.08
N ASP A 94 13.14 -15.48 11.01
CA ASP A 94 13.33 -16.30 9.81
C ASP A 94 13.92 -15.47 8.66
N GLY A 95 13.98 -14.15 8.83
CA GLY A 95 14.48 -13.20 7.86
C GLY A 95 13.41 -12.71 6.89
N TRP A 96 13.84 -11.82 6.00
CA TRP A 96 12.95 -11.17 5.06
C TRP A 96 12.64 -12.05 3.85
N LYS A 97 11.36 -12.42 3.67
CA LYS A 97 10.87 -13.35 2.62
C LYS A 97 10.72 -12.75 1.22
N GLY A 98 10.84 -11.42 1.08
CA GLY A 98 10.82 -10.75 -0.23
C GLY A 98 10.09 -9.39 -0.22
N PRO A 99 9.99 -8.72 -1.39
CA PRO A 99 9.57 -7.32 -1.52
C PRO A 99 8.23 -6.94 -0.87
N LEU A 100 7.31 -7.88 -0.71
CA LEU A 100 5.97 -7.65 -0.14
C LEU A 100 5.84 -8.16 1.31
N HIS A 101 6.90 -8.71 1.90
CA HIS A 101 6.84 -9.25 3.25
C HIS A 101 6.61 -8.13 4.28
N GLY A 102 5.43 -8.14 4.92
CA GLY A 102 5.03 -7.13 5.91
C GLY A 102 4.48 -5.84 5.31
N ILE A 103 4.13 -5.82 4.02
CA ILE A 103 3.55 -4.64 3.36
C ILE A 103 2.03 -4.73 3.34
N PRO A 104 1.28 -3.72 3.84
CA PRO A 104 -0.17 -3.70 3.73
C PRO A 104 -0.59 -3.45 2.27
N ILE A 105 -1.65 -4.13 1.83
CA ILE A 105 -2.20 -3.99 0.48
C ILE A 105 -3.69 -3.63 0.52
N ALA A 106 -4.16 -2.99 -0.53
CA ALA A 106 -5.57 -2.76 -0.79
C ALA A 106 -5.96 -3.51 -2.08
N LEU A 107 -7.08 -4.23 -2.04
CA LEU A 107 -7.60 -4.96 -3.18
C LEU A 107 -8.87 -4.30 -3.69
N LYS A 108 -9.05 -4.29 -5.01
CA LYS A 108 -10.32 -3.90 -5.61
C LYS A 108 -11.37 -4.95 -5.26
N ASP A 109 -12.58 -4.51 -4.93
CA ASP A 109 -13.74 -5.35 -4.58
C ASP A 109 -14.29 -6.21 -5.75
N LEU A 110 -13.45 -6.51 -6.75
CA LEU A 110 -13.70 -7.45 -7.83
C LEU A 110 -12.88 -8.73 -7.69
N LEU A 111 -12.04 -8.81 -6.66
CA LEU A 111 -11.13 -9.92 -6.40
C LEU A 111 -11.66 -10.71 -5.20
N ASP A 112 -11.99 -11.97 -5.44
CA ASP A 112 -12.48 -12.87 -4.39
C ASP A 112 -11.42 -13.03 -3.31
N THR A 113 -11.83 -12.74 -2.09
CA THR A 113 -10.99 -12.91 -0.90
C THR A 113 -11.73 -13.82 0.06
N ALA A 114 -11.19 -15.02 0.28
CA ALA A 114 -11.86 -16.07 1.07
C ALA A 114 -12.22 -15.58 2.47
N GLY A 115 -13.47 -15.80 2.89
CA GLY A 115 -13.97 -15.39 4.20
C GLY A 115 -14.16 -13.88 4.37
N LEU A 116 -13.96 -13.07 3.32
CA LEU A 116 -14.20 -11.63 3.33
C LEU A 116 -15.27 -11.24 2.32
N ARG A 117 -16.06 -10.21 2.66
CA ARG A 117 -17.11 -9.70 1.78
C ARG A 117 -16.50 -9.20 0.47
N THR A 118 -17.04 -9.68 -0.65
CA THR A 118 -16.67 -9.22 -2.01
C THR A 118 -17.95 -8.90 -2.81
N THR A 119 -18.28 -7.62 -2.94
CA THR A 119 -19.58 -7.16 -3.47
C THR A 119 -19.60 -6.92 -4.97
N ALA A 120 -18.45 -6.91 -5.63
CA ALA A 120 -18.30 -6.52 -7.02
C ALA A 120 -18.95 -5.17 -7.38
N GLY A 121 -19.12 -4.28 -6.38
CA GLY A 121 -19.85 -3.03 -6.54
C GLY A 121 -21.32 -3.19 -6.92
N SER A 122 -21.94 -4.35 -6.66
CA SER A 122 -23.31 -4.65 -7.05
C SER A 122 -24.17 -5.02 -5.83
N ALA A 123 -25.40 -4.48 -5.78
CA ALA A 123 -26.36 -4.81 -4.74
C ALA A 123 -26.71 -6.31 -4.71
N LEU A 124 -26.59 -7.02 -5.85
CA LEU A 124 -26.82 -8.46 -5.94
C LEU A 124 -25.86 -9.28 -5.08
N PHE A 125 -24.63 -8.79 -4.89
CA PHE A 125 -23.57 -9.49 -4.14
C PHE A 125 -23.25 -8.81 -2.81
N LYS A 126 -24.15 -7.96 -2.29
CA LYS A 126 -23.92 -7.16 -1.08
C LYS A 126 -23.41 -7.99 0.10
N GLU A 127 -23.95 -9.18 0.30
CA GLU A 127 -23.57 -10.08 1.41
C GLU A 127 -22.74 -11.30 0.95
N ARG A 128 -22.18 -11.27 -0.27
CA ARG A 128 -21.40 -12.40 -0.78
C ARG A 128 -20.05 -12.49 -0.07
N ILE A 129 -19.76 -13.66 0.48
CA ILE A 129 -18.48 -14.05 1.05
C ILE A 129 -17.99 -15.29 0.27
N PRO A 130 -16.91 -15.18 -0.51
CA PRO A 130 -16.29 -16.31 -1.18
C PRO A 130 -15.68 -17.33 -0.22
#